data_AF-A0A1Y5EF18-F1
#
_entry.id   AF-A0A1Y5EF18-F1
#
_cell.length_a   1.000
_cell.length_b   1.000
_cell.length_c   1.000
_cell.angle_alpha   90.00
_cell.angle_beta   90.00
_cell.angle_gamma   90.00
#
_symmetry.space_group_name_H-M   'P 1'
#
loop_
_entity.id
_entity.type
_entity.pdbx_description
1 polymer ?
#
loop_
_entity_poly.entity_id
_entity_poly.type
_entity_poly.pdbx_seq_one_letter_code
_entity_poly.pdbx_strand_id
1 'polypeptide(L)'
;MVYTVTSTDNGDISSGATAYSLKAGADAALFTINSSTGAVTLTANPDDETKADYNFTVVATDAAGNSTEQAITLDITDLDDVAPTITSASSAVALDENSGAGQVVYTVTSTDSDDISTGATAYSLKAGGDEALFTINNTTGAVTLTANPDYETKADYSFTVVATDAAGNSSEQAITLDITDLDEVAPIITFISIPDAPMNIGDVVTVTLTVADDGSDVYTNISGSVGGFALSNLTRTNSTTYTAQFTITNGGADVPAGADIPVSLTIDDSSANTSASYTTAISQNSDAIDATAPILSSSTPTDNGTGVLLTDNIVLNFSDSIALGTGNIVISDGTQTITIDVANHSGQLAVSGNTLTINPDVDLANNSANYNVQIAATAIDDSAGNSFAGIADSTTLDFTTTVNTSVVVFDLTDGDTSSHSGRSFDGSTTYTIYIKVATSEVGISVTNPWTGAGNLGSDDTIILVGSGVAPLGNTGVPAASKTATASAMAWSNPDLVSLNKAGNITTFRTGGSDMADLWSGSWVGTLLQGGAILTTLPSGIATSQGV
;
A
#
# COMPACT_ATOMS: atom_id res chain seq x y z
N MET A 1 76.18 -48.90 37.07
CA MET A 1 76.60 -50.32 37.24
C MET A 1 75.38 -51.16 36.96
N VAL A 2 75.47 -52.13 36.04
CA VAL A 2 74.33 -52.93 35.57
C VAL A 2 74.41 -54.39 35.98
N TYR A 3 75.62 -54.89 36.25
CA TYR A 3 75.86 -56.28 36.64
C TYR A 3 77.18 -56.38 37.41
N THR A 4 77.30 -57.36 38.31
CA THR A 4 78.57 -57.70 38.97
C THR A 4 78.87 -59.17 38.77
N VAL A 5 79.95 -59.45 38.05
CA VAL A 5 80.43 -60.81 37.85
C VAL A 5 80.99 -61.33 39.17
N THR A 6 80.60 -62.54 39.53
CA THR A 6 81.24 -63.29 40.61
C THR A 6 81.69 -64.64 40.07
N SER A 7 82.79 -65.16 40.60
CA SER A 7 83.35 -66.45 40.21
C SER A 7 83.85 -67.20 41.44
N THR A 8 83.93 -68.53 41.34
CA THR A 8 84.50 -69.39 42.39
C THR A 8 85.48 -70.37 41.75
N ASP A 9 86.66 -70.51 42.33
CA ASP A 9 87.72 -71.43 41.89
C ASP A 9 88.13 -72.34 43.07
N ASN A 10 87.20 -73.21 43.47
CA ASN A 10 87.34 -74.07 44.65
C ASN A 10 87.58 -75.55 44.29
N GLY A 11 87.83 -75.85 43.01
CA GLY A 11 87.97 -77.22 42.49
C GLY A 11 89.38 -77.82 42.64
N ASP A 12 90.41 -76.99 42.88
CA ASP A 12 91.82 -77.37 43.03
C ASP A 12 92.59 -76.28 43.85
N ILE A 13 93.93 -76.31 43.87
CA ILE A 13 94.79 -75.26 44.44
C ILE A 13 94.59 -73.94 43.69
N SER A 14 93.86 -73.00 44.27
CA SER A 14 93.76 -71.63 43.78
C SER A 14 94.79 -70.72 44.46
N SER A 15 95.61 -70.02 43.67
CA SER A 15 96.52 -68.98 44.17
C SER A 15 96.43 -67.74 43.30
N GLY A 16 96.04 -66.59 43.86
CA GLY A 16 95.87 -65.32 43.13
C GLY A 16 94.41 -64.89 43.01
N ALA A 17 94.18 -63.66 42.55
CA ALA A 17 92.84 -63.11 42.32
C ALA A 17 92.37 -63.35 40.89
N THR A 18 91.09 -63.70 40.70
CA THR A 18 90.48 -63.84 39.38
C THR A 18 90.41 -62.49 38.67
N ALA A 19 90.81 -62.46 37.40
CA ALA A 19 90.67 -61.30 36.54
C ALA A 19 89.40 -61.41 35.68
N TYR A 20 88.63 -60.33 35.60
CA TYR A 20 87.41 -60.26 34.79
C TYR A 20 87.60 -59.44 33.51
N SER A 21 87.04 -59.90 32.40
CA SER A 21 87.04 -59.19 31.13
C SER A 21 85.74 -59.39 30.35
N LEU A 22 85.53 -58.57 29.32
CA LEU A 22 84.43 -58.72 28.37
C LEU A 22 84.99 -59.40 27.11
N LYS A 23 84.34 -60.47 26.66
CA LYS A 23 84.66 -61.12 25.38
C LYS A 23 84.21 -60.21 24.24
N ALA A 24 85.04 -60.07 23.20
CA ALA A 24 84.65 -59.33 22.00
C ALA A 24 83.38 -59.94 21.39
N GLY A 25 82.40 -59.08 21.12
CA GLY A 25 81.06 -59.46 20.67
C GLY A 25 80.24 -58.22 20.30
N ALA A 26 78.98 -58.43 19.90
CA ALA A 26 78.13 -57.38 19.33
C ALA A 26 78.03 -56.13 20.23
N ASP A 27 77.68 -56.30 21.51
CA ASP A 27 77.49 -55.16 22.42
C ASP A 27 78.65 -54.93 23.39
N ALA A 28 79.72 -55.74 23.32
CA ALA A 28 80.83 -55.69 24.30
C ALA A 28 81.51 -54.32 24.40
N ALA A 29 81.55 -53.56 23.30
CA ALA A 29 82.12 -52.21 23.26
C ALA A 29 81.26 -51.15 24.00
N LEU A 30 80.00 -51.46 24.30
CA LEU A 30 79.06 -50.58 25.02
C LEU A 30 79.14 -50.75 26.54
N PHE A 31 80.05 -51.60 27.01
CA PHE A 31 80.28 -51.88 28.42
C PHE A 31 81.74 -51.71 28.78
N THR A 32 81.97 -51.37 30.05
CA THR A 32 83.27 -51.52 30.70
C THR A 32 83.15 -52.47 31.87
N ILE A 33 84.20 -53.25 32.13
CA ILE A 33 84.29 -54.14 33.29
C ILE A 33 85.51 -53.80 34.12
N ASN A 34 85.34 -53.70 35.43
CA ASN A 34 86.46 -53.60 36.35
C ASN A 34 87.10 -54.99 36.52
N SER A 35 88.35 -55.13 36.08
CA SER A 35 89.05 -56.42 36.08
C SER A 35 89.24 -57.07 37.44
N SER A 36 89.23 -56.28 38.53
CA SER A 36 89.42 -56.79 39.89
C SER A 36 88.11 -57.03 40.64
N THR A 37 87.06 -56.26 40.34
CA THR A 37 85.78 -56.34 41.07
C THR A 37 84.66 -57.02 40.30
N GLY A 38 84.83 -57.23 38.99
CA GLY A 38 83.79 -57.80 38.13
C GLY A 38 82.61 -56.85 37.87
N ALA A 39 82.68 -55.59 38.33
CA ALA A 39 81.61 -54.62 38.11
C ALA A 39 81.53 -54.22 36.63
N VAL A 40 80.37 -54.45 36.02
CA VAL A 40 80.05 -54.08 34.63
C VAL A 40 79.21 -52.80 34.62
N THR A 41 79.57 -51.85 33.77
CA THR A 41 78.89 -50.56 33.59
C THR A 41 78.66 -50.29 32.12
N LEU A 42 77.48 -49.78 31.76
CA LEU A 42 77.24 -49.20 30.43
C LEU A 42 78.12 -47.97 30.21
N THR A 43 78.52 -47.73 28.97
CA THR A 43 79.29 -46.54 28.57
C THR A 43 78.43 -45.30 28.31
N ALA A 44 77.12 -45.49 28.13
CA ALA A 44 76.13 -44.44 27.89
C ALA A 44 74.82 -44.77 28.63
N ASN A 45 73.91 -43.80 28.74
CA ASN A 45 72.57 -44.06 29.26
C ASN A 45 71.82 -45.00 28.30
N PRO A 46 71.11 -46.02 28.81
CA PRO A 46 70.23 -46.84 27.99
C PRO A 46 68.95 -46.07 27.62
N ASP A 47 68.36 -46.47 26.51
CA ASP A 47 67.15 -45.91 25.86
C ASP A 47 66.51 -47.11 25.14
N ASP A 48 65.27 -47.46 25.51
CA ASP A 48 64.61 -48.69 25.06
C ASP A 48 64.22 -48.58 23.57
N GLU A 49 63.76 -47.40 23.17
CA GLU A 49 63.35 -47.00 21.83
C GLU A 49 64.54 -47.12 20.86
N THR A 50 65.73 -46.79 21.34
CA THR A 50 66.99 -47.00 20.62
C THR A 50 67.42 -48.47 20.63
N LYS A 51 67.39 -49.14 21.80
CA LYS A 51 67.81 -50.53 21.98
C LYS A 51 67.29 -51.16 23.28
N ALA A 52 66.22 -51.95 23.16
CA ALA A 52 65.57 -52.66 24.27
C ALA A 52 66.43 -53.71 25.01
N ASP A 53 67.42 -54.32 24.38
CA ASP A 53 68.27 -55.32 25.03
C ASP A 53 69.73 -55.30 24.56
N TYR A 54 70.62 -55.67 25.48
CA TYR A 54 72.06 -55.80 25.23
C TYR A 54 72.56 -57.20 25.58
N ASN A 55 73.44 -57.73 24.75
CA ASN A 55 74.03 -59.06 24.91
C ASN A 55 75.55 -58.99 24.99
N PHE A 56 76.10 -59.35 26.15
CA PHE A 56 77.54 -59.39 26.39
C PHE A 56 77.95 -60.69 27.09
N THR A 57 79.21 -61.07 26.91
CA THR A 57 79.77 -62.27 27.56
C THR A 57 80.91 -61.86 28.47
N VAL A 58 80.80 -62.22 29.74
CA VAL A 58 81.84 -61.99 30.74
C VAL A 58 82.78 -63.19 30.81
N VAL A 59 84.06 -62.93 30.98
CA VAL A 59 85.10 -63.95 31.13
C VAL A 59 85.75 -63.79 32.49
N ALA A 60 85.77 -64.85 33.27
CA ALA A 60 86.52 -64.94 34.51
C ALA A 60 87.75 -65.82 34.27
N THR A 61 88.95 -65.29 34.52
CA THR A 61 90.21 -65.98 34.28
C THR A 61 91.00 -66.09 35.58
N ASP A 62 91.37 -67.31 35.97
CA ASP A 62 92.20 -67.56 37.15
C ASP A 62 93.67 -67.11 36.91
N ALA A 63 94.50 -67.17 37.96
CA ALA A 63 95.91 -66.79 37.84
C ALA A 63 96.76 -67.78 37.02
N ALA A 64 96.26 -68.99 36.78
CA ALA A 64 96.90 -70.02 35.95
C ALA A 64 96.55 -69.87 34.46
N GLY A 65 95.59 -69.00 34.12
CA GLY A 65 95.12 -68.73 32.76
C GLY A 65 93.92 -69.57 32.32
N ASN A 66 93.31 -70.37 33.19
CA ASN A 66 92.04 -71.04 32.88
C ASN A 66 90.90 -70.03 32.94
N SER A 67 89.95 -70.15 32.02
CA SER A 67 88.83 -69.22 31.94
C SER A 67 87.48 -69.91 31.78
N THR A 68 86.44 -69.24 32.27
CA THR A 68 85.04 -69.61 32.05
C THR A 68 84.28 -68.40 31.52
N GLU A 69 83.29 -68.64 30.67
CA GLU A 69 82.47 -67.60 30.05
C GLU A 69 81.01 -67.73 30.50
N GLN A 70 80.34 -66.60 30.67
CA GLN A 70 78.90 -66.54 30.90
C GLN A 70 78.29 -65.48 29.98
N ALA A 71 77.32 -65.88 29.17
CA ALA A 71 76.51 -64.97 28.38
C ALA A 71 75.45 -64.30 29.28
N ILE A 72 75.29 -62.99 29.13
CA ILE A 72 74.36 -62.15 29.87
C ILE A 72 73.51 -61.37 28.86
N THR A 73 72.19 -61.38 29.08
CA THR A 73 71.24 -60.49 28.43
C THR A 73 70.80 -59.46 29.47
N LEU A 74 70.90 -58.18 29.10
CA LEU A 74 70.42 -57.06 29.89
C LEU A 74 69.25 -56.43 29.15
N ASP A 75 68.05 -56.64 29.67
CA ASP A 75 66.83 -55.98 29.19
C ASP A 75 66.77 -54.57 29.78
N ILE A 76 66.43 -53.59 28.95
CA ILE A 76 66.07 -52.24 29.38
C ILE A 76 64.59 -52.23 29.75
N THR A 77 64.24 -51.45 30.76
CA THR A 77 62.85 -51.23 31.13
C THR A 77 62.41 -49.96 30.46
N ASP A 78 61.53 -50.13 29.50
CA ASP A 78 60.81 -49.06 28.83
C ASP A 78 60.08 -48.14 29.84
N LEU A 79 60.19 -46.83 29.61
CA LEU A 79 59.59 -45.77 30.41
C LEU A 79 58.78 -44.87 29.48
N ASP A 80 57.56 -44.52 29.91
CA ASP A 80 56.70 -43.56 29.22
C ASP A 80 57.37 -42.18 29.19
N ASP A 81 58.13 -41.90 28.13
CA ASP A 81 58.98 -40.72 27.97
C ASP A 81 58.69 -39.93 26.66
N VAL A 82 57.76 -40.42 25.85
CA VAL A 82 57.23 -39.73 24.67
C VAL A 82 55.91 -39.03 25.01
N ALA A 83 55.84 -37.72 24.74
CA ALA A 83 54.62 -36.95 24.95
C ALA A 83 53.47 -37.30 23.98
N PRO A 84 52.20 -37.13 24.40
CA PRO A 84 51.05 -37.28 23.50
C PRO A 84 51.18 -36.36 22.29
N THR A 85 50.79 -36.83 21.11
CA THR A 85 50.68 -36.02 19.90
C THR A 85 49.28 -35.42 19.78
N ILE A 86 49.14 -34.09 19.75
CA ILE A 86 47.87 -33.40 19.46
C ILE A 86 47.52 -33.62 17.98
N THR A 87 46.30 -34.10 17.72
CA THR A 87 45.79 -34.48 16.38
C THR A 87 44.73 -33.53 15.84
N SER A 88 44.13 -32.71 16.69
CA SER A 88 43.17 -31.67 16.27
C SER A 88 43.87 -30.53 15.53
N ALA A 89 43.14 -29.86 14.63
CA ALA A 89 43.67 -28.78 13.81
C ALA A 89 44.12 -27.56 14.63
N SER A 90 45.08 -26.78 14.13
CA SER A 90 45.58 -25.56 14.79
C SER A 90 44.64 -24.35 14.69
N SER A 91 43.44 -24.51 14.15
CA SER A 91 42.44 -23.44 14.00
C SER A 91 41.06 -23.99 14.34
N ALA A 92 40.33 -23.24 15.14
CA ALA A 92 38.93 -23.50 15.41
C ALA A 92 38.06 -23.12 14.21
N VAL A 93 36.83 -23.64 14.18
CA VAL A 93 35.83 -23.17 13.23
C VAL A 93 35.43 -21.75 13.63
N ALA A 94 35.34 -20.84 12.66
CA ALA A 94 34.91 -19.47 12.91
C ALA A 94 33.56 -19.45 13.62
N LEU A 95 33.41 -18.53 14.57
CA LEU A 95 32.21 -18.39 15.38
C LEU A 95 31.52 -17.09 15.01
N ASP A 96 30.24 -17.14 14.70
CA ASP A 96 29.45 -15.93 14.51
C ASP A 96 29.44 -15.13 15.82
N GLU A 97 29.59 -13.81 15.73
CA GLU A 97 29.40 -12.97 16.89
C GLU A 97 27.98 -13.06 17.43
N ASN A 98 27.78 -12.57 18.65
CA ASN A 98 26.48 -12.55 19.32
C ASN A 98 25.78 -13.93 19.44
N SER A 99 26.51 -15.02 19.20
CA SER A 99 26.01 -16.40 19.26
C SER A 99 25.79 -16.93 20.69
N GLY A 100 26.22 -16.18 21.70
CA GLY A 100 26.01 -16.45 23.12
C GLY A 100 27.29 -16.76 23.89
N ALA A 101 27.23 -16.59 25.21
CA ALA A 101 28.34 -16.92 26.11
C ALA A 101 28.36 -18.41 26.48
N GLY A 102 29.54 -18.96 26.81
CA GLY A 102 29.68 -20.30 27.37
C GLY A 102 29.60 -21.44 26.34
N GLN A 103 29.79 -21.13 25.06
CA GLN A 103 29.76 -22.10 23.98
C GLN A 103 31.08 -22.86 23.85
N VAL A 104 31.01 -24.15 23.47
CA VAL A 104 32.20 -24.93 23.11
C VAL A 104 32.66 -24.49 21.72
N VAL A 105 33.85 -23.91 21.64
CA VAL A 105 34.40 -23.33 20.40
C VAL A 105 35.47 -24.21 19.77
N TYR A 106 36.04 -25.13 20.54
CA TYR A 106 37.09 -26.02 20.09
C TYR A 106 37.11 -27.30 20.94
N THR A 107 37.58 -28.41 20.39
CA THR A 107 37.80 -29.65 21.16
C THR A 107 39.17 -30.20 20.77
N VAL A 108 40.11 -30.19 21.72
CA VAL A 108 41.42 -30.78 21.50
C VAL A 108 41.30 -32.31 21.47
N THR A 109 42.05 -32.93 20.56
CA THR A 109 42.22 -34.39 20.51
C THR A 109 43.71 -34.71 20.43
N SER A 110 44.11 -35.83 21.03
CA SER A 110 45.50 -36.30 21.01
C SER A 110 45.56 -37.82 20.94
N THR A 111 46.71 -38.34 20.54
CA THR A 111 47.08 -39.77 20.59
C THR A 111 48.36 -39.93 21.40
N ASP A 112 48.44 -41.01 22.15
CA ASP A 112 49.56 -41.31 23.05
C ASP A 112 49.97 -42.77 22.84
N SER A 113 50.26 -43.12 21.59
CA SER A 113 50.42 -44.51 21.14
C SER A 113 51.83 -44.81 20.62
N ASP A 114 52.70 -43.81 20.68
CA ASP A 114 54.04 -43.88 20.12
C ASP A 114 55.04 -44.53 21.11
N ASP A 115 54.59 -44.82 22.34
CA ASP A 115 55.32 -45.39 23.47
C ASP A 115 54.35 -46.15 24.44
N ILE A 116 54.83 -46.68 25.56
CA ILE A 116 54.08 -47.33 26.63
C ILE A 116 53.15 -46.37 27.38
N SER A 117 52.03 -46.02 26.78
CA SER A 117 51.03 -45.18 27.44
C SER A 117 50.18 -45.92 28.46
N THR A 118 49.96 -45.27 29.61
CA THR A 118 48.96 -45.69 30.60
C THR A 118 48.03 -44.53 30.97
N GLY A 119 46.76 -44.84 31.24
CA GLY A 119 45.78 -43.82 31.62
C GLY A 119 45.21 -43.04 30.43
N ALA A 120 44.61 -41.90 30.70
CA ALA A 120 44.03 -41.02 29.69
C ALA A 120 44.74 -39.68 29.70
N THR A 121 44.94 -39.09 28.53
CA THR A 121 45.52 -37.76 28.39
C THR A 121 44.67 -36.70 29.11
N ALA A 122 45.33 -35.87 29.91
CA ALA A 122 44.75 -34.71 30.56
C ALA A 122 44.95 -33.45 29.70
N TYR A 123 43.95 -32.57 29.66
CA TYR A 123 43.96 -31.37 28.83
C TYR A 123 43.92 -30.09 29.67
N SER A 124 44.76 -29.12 29.31
CA SER A 124 44.77 -27.80 29.96
C SER A 124 45.01 -26.66 28.98
N LEU A 125 44.84 -25.42 29.44
CA LEU A 125 45.22 -24.22 28.71
C LEU A 125 46.51 -23.66 29.29
N LYS A 126 47.43 -23.29 28.41
CA LYS A 126 48.68 -22.63 28.82
C LYS A 126 48.44 -21.14 29.05
N ALA A 127 48.92 -20.63 30.18
CA ALA A 127 48.84 -19.21 30.50
C ALA A 127 49.50 -18.33 29.41
N GLY A 128 48.76 -17.34 28.92
CA GLY A 128 49.19 -16.41 27.87
C GLY A 128 48.14 -16.24 26.77
N GLY A 129 48.34 -15.25 25.90
CA GLY A 129 47.35 -14.90 24.86
C GLY A 129 46.01 -14.53 25.48
N ASP A 130 44.94 -15.09 24.96
CA ASP A 130 43.57 -14.89 25.40
C ASP A 130 43.07 -15.99 26.37
N GLU A 131 43.95 -16.83 26.92
CA GLU A 131 43.61 -17.99 27.77
C GLU A 131 42.58 -17.68 28.87
N ALA A 132 42.68 -16.51 29.53
CA ALA A 132 41.77 -16.09 30.58
C ALA A 132 40.29 -15.94 30.15
N LEU A 133 40.03 -15.88 28.84
CA LEU A 133 38.68 -15.81 28.25
C LEU A 133 38.09 -17.20 27.97
N PHE A 134 38.86 -18.26 28.16
CA PHE A 134 38.47 -19.63 27.87
C PHE A 134 38.49 -20.51 29.12
N THR A 135 37.76 -21.62 29.06
CA THR A 135 37.88 -22.73 29.99
C THR A 135 38.03 -24.03 29.22
N ILE A 136 38.67 -25.04 29.81
CA ILE A 136 38.81 -26.36 29.18
C ILE A 136 38.37 -27.46 30.14
N ASN A 137 37.65 -28.44 29.61
CA ASN A 137 37.35 -29.65 30.35
C ASN A 137 38.56 -30.61 30.27
N ASN A 138 39.17 -30.88 31.43
CA ASN A 138 40.40 -31.67 31.55
C ASN A 138 40.34 -33.08 30.96
N THR A 139 39.15 -33.67 30.84
CA THR A 139 38.99 -35.06 30.35
C THR A 139 38.52 -35.13 28.91
N THR A 140 37.69 -34.19 28.47
CA THR A 140 37.09 -34.21 27.12
C THR A 140 37.81 -33.31 26.13
N GLY A 141 38.65 -32.39 26.60
CA GLY A 141 39.33 -31.42 25.74
C GLY A 141 38.43 -30.32 25.19
N ALA A 142 37.15 -30.26 25.60
CA ALA A 142 36.22 -29.22 25.18
C ALA A 142 36.65 -27.85 25.74
N VAL A 143 36.94 -26.91 24.85
CA VAL A 143 37.30 -25.52 25.16
C VAL A 143 36.08 -24.64 24.97
N THR A 144 35.75 -23.86 25.98
CA THR A 144 34.58 -22.99 26.04
C THR A 144 34.98 -21.52 26.12
N LEU A 145 34.41 -20.67 25.26
CA LEU A 145 34.53 -19.21 25.35
C LEU A 145 33.57 -18.68 26.43
N THR A 146 34.09 -17.92 27.38
CA THR A 146 33.33 -17.54 28.59
C THR A 146 32.38 -16.36 28.39
N ALA A 147 32.69 -15.46 27.46
CA ALA A 147 31.88 -14.29 27.12
C ALA A 147 31.13 -14.51 25.80
N ASN A 148 30.12 -13.67 25.54
CA ASN A 148 29.52 -13.59 24.21
C ASN A 148 30.53 -12.90 23.27
N PRO A 149 30.89 -13.52 22.13
CA PRO A 149 31.76 -12.86 21.14
C PRO A 149 31.07 -11.62 20.55
N ASP A 150 31.88 -10.61 20.27
CA ASP A 150 31.51 -9.33 19.65
C ASP A 150 32.72 -8.95 18.77
N TYR A 151 32.50 -8.87 17.47
CA TYR A 151 33.54 -8.67 16.45
C TYR A 151 34.14 -7.27 16.57
N GLU A 152 33.32 -6.23 16.76
CA GLU A 152 33.75 -4.84 16.96
C GLU A 152 34.66 -4.70 18.18
N THR A 153 34.41 -5.51 19.21
CA THR A 153 35.27 -5.57 20.39
C THR A 153 36.55 -6.35 20.13
N LYS A 154 36.47 -7.54 19.52
CA LYS A 154 37.62 -8.41 19.23
C LYS A 154 37.30 -9.45 18.15
N ALA A 155 37.85 -9.20 16.96
CA ALA A 155 37.68 -10.03 15.77
C ALA A 155 38.31 -11.43 15.82
N ASP A 156 39.35 -11.64 16.64
CA ASP A 156 40.06 -12.91 16.72
C ASP A 156 40.61 -13.20 18.12
N TYR A 157 40.69 -14.49 18.45
CA TYR A 157 41.22 -15.01 19.71
C TYR A 157 42.36 -16.01 19.47
N SER A 158 43.31 -16.03 20.41
CA SER A 158 44.40 -17.00 20.42
C SER A 158 44.61 -17.64 21.79
N PHE A 159 44.65 -18.97 21.84
CA PHE A 159 44.94 -19.74 23.05
C PHE A 159 45.81 -20.95 22.73
N THR A 160 46.50 -21.50 23.73
CA THR A 160 47.35 -22.69 23.55
C THR A 160 46.81 -23.83 24.39
N VAL A 161 46.49 -24.95 23.74
CA VAL A 161 46.08 -26.18 24.42
C VAL A 161 47.31 -27.03 24.75
N VAL A 162 47.25 -27.74 25.88
CA VAL A 162 48.29 -28.64 26.37
C VAL A 162 47.67 -30.02 26.58
N ALA A 163 48.32 -31.05 26.03
CA ALA A 163 47.98 -32.45 26.25
C ALA A 163 49.08 -33.08 27.12
N THR A 164 48.71 -33.76 28.20
CA THR A 164 49.66 -34.37 29.16
C THR A 164 49.28 -35.82 29.44
N ASP A 165 50.20 -36.76 29.26
CA ASP A 165 49.99 -38.18 29.61
C ASP A 165 49.99 -38.41 31.14
N ALA A 166 49.92 -39.67 31.56
CA ALA A 166 49.95 -40.02 32.99
C ALA A 166 51.36 -39.98 33.62
N ALA A 167 52.43 -40.07 32.81
CA ALA A 167 53.82 -39.95 33.24
C ALA A 167 54.27 -38.49 33.42
N GLY A 168 53.52 -37.54 32.85
CA GLY A 168 53.75 -36.11 32.89
C GLY A 168 54.43 -35.53 31.65
N ASN A 169 54.58 -36.28 30.55
CA ASN A 169 55.09 -35.72 29.31
C ASN A 169 53.97 -34.96 28.60
N SER A 170 54.33 -33.87 27.90
CA SER A 170 53.34 -32.93 27.38
C SER A 170 53.69 -32.35 26.02
N SER A 171 52.66 -32.16 25.18
CA SER A 171 52.73 -31.38 23.95
C SER A 171 51.79 -30.18 24.00
N GLU A 172 52.10 -29.18 23.18
CA GLU A 172 51.35 -27.92 23.12
C GLU A 172 50.99 -27.58 21.67
N GLN A 173 49.83 -26.98 21.46
CA GLN A 173 49.39 -26.47 20.15
C GLN A 173 48.72 -25.11 20.32
N ALA A 174 49.24 -24.09 19.61
CA ALA A 174 48.58 -22.81 19.49
C ALA A 174 47.38 -22.91 18.56
N ILE A 175 46.26 -22.32 18.98
CA ILE A 175 44.96 -22.32 18.31
C ILE A 175 44.52 -20.89 18.03
N THR A 176 44.00 -20.65 16.84
CA THR A 176 43.30 -19.41 16.46
C THR A 176 41.80 -19.66 16.37
N LEU A 177 41.00 -18.68 16.78
CA LEU A 177 39.55 -18.64 16.62
C LEU A 177 39.17 -17.29 16.03
N ASP A 178 38.63 -17.31 14.81
CA ASP A 178 38.13 -16.11 14.15
C ASP A 178 36.65 -15.90 14.52
N ILE A 179 36.25 -14.64 14.68
CA ILE A 179 34.85 -14.25 14.80
C ILE A 179 34.35 -13.76 13.45
N THR A 180 33.15 -14.20 13.06
CA THR A 180 32.48 -13.70 11.86
C THR A 180 31.67 -12.46 12.23
N ASP A 181 32.04 -11.34 11.59
CA ASP A 181 31.35 -10.05 11.61
C ASP A 181 29.94 -10.22 11.03
N LEU A 182 28.93 -9.91 11.85
CA LEU A 182 27.54 -9.84 11.45
C LEU A 182 27.12 -8.37 11.46
N ASP A 183 26.60 -7.92 10.33
CA ASP A 183 26.06 -6.58 10.27
C ASP A 183 24.80 -6.44 11.16
N GLU A 184 24.91 -5.55 12.13
CA GLU A 184 23.93 -5.25 13.18
C GLU A 184 23.49 -3.79 13.17
N VAL A 185 23.98 -3.03 12.20
CA VAL A 185 23.76 -1.60 12.13
C VAL A 185 22.58 -1.34 11.20
N ALA A 186 21.50 -0.79 11.76
CA ALA A 186 20.34 -0.47 10.94
C ALA A 186 20.63 0.72 10.01
N PRO A 187 20.16 0.68 8.75
CA PRO A 187 20.32 1.78 7.82
C PRO A 187 19.54 3.03 8.24
N ILE A 188 19.91 4.19 7.70
CA ILE A 188 19.26 5.47 8.03
C ILE A 188 18.74 6.15 6.79
N ILE A 189 17.41 6.26 6.67
CA ILE A 189 16.78 7.12 5.66
C ILE A 189 17.05 8.58 6.03
N THR A 190 17.72 9.32 5.14
CA THR A 190 18.09 10.73 5.38
C THR A 190 17.20 11.71 4.64
N PHE A 191 16.66 11.30 3.49
CA PHE A 191 15.85 12.18 2.66
C PHE A 191 14.88 11.38 1.79
N ILE A 192 13.69 11.95 1.56
CA ILE A 192 12.68 11.40 0.64
C ILE A 192 12.11 12.53 -0.20
N SER A 193 11.83 12.24 -1.48
CA SER A 193 11.12 13.14 -2.40
C SER A 193 10.24 12.39 -3.38
N ILE A 194 9.18 13.05 -3.83
CA ILE A 194 8.33 12.67 -4.97
C ILE A 194 8.36 13.80 -6.02
N PRO A 195 7.87 13.57 -7.26
CA PRO A 195 7.69 14.63 -8.24
C PRO A 195 6.76 15.75 -7.73
N ASP A 196 7.14 17.01 -7.95
CA ASP A 196 6.31 18.19 -7.64
C ASP A 196 5.24 18.39 -8.72
N ALA A 197 4.27 17.48 -8.76
CA ALA A 197 3.18 17.49 -9.73
C ALA A 197 1.89 16.90 -9.12
N PRO A 198 0.70 17.30 -9.62
CA PRO A 198 -0.56 16.71 -9.19
C PRO A 198 -0.58 15.20 -9.44
N MET A 199 -1.17 14.46 -8.51
CA MET A 199 -1.28 13.00 -8.54
C MET A 199 -2.74 12.60 -8.41
N ASN A 200 -3.23 11.84 -9.40
CA ASN A 200 -4.62 11.45 -9.55
C ASN A 200 -4.80 9.94 -9.41
N ILE A 201 -6.04 9.48 -9.26
CA ILE A 201 -6.36 8.05 -9.17
C ILE A 201 -5.78 7.29 -10.38
N GLY A 202 -5.01 6.24 -10.10
CA GLY A 202 -4.34 5.40 -11.10
C GLY A 202 -2.89 5.79 -11.39
N ASP A 203 -2.43 6.96 -10.94
CA ASP A 203 -1.04 7.36 -11.13
C ASP A 203 -0.08 6.47 -10.32
N VAL A 204 1.03 6.09 -10.96
CA VAL A 204 2.14 5.39 -10.31
C VAL A 204 3.22 6.43 -10.00
N VAL A 205 3.35 6.77 -8.72
CA VAL A 205 4.26 7.81 -8.24
C VAL A 205 5.57 7.19 -7.84
N THR A 206 6.68 7.72 -8.37
CA THR A 206 8.02 7.30 -7.98
C THR A 206 8.52 8.09 -6.77
N VAL A 207 8.85 7.41 -5.70
CA VAL A 207 9.49 7.94 -4.50
C VAL A 207 11.00 7.76 -4.65
N THR A 208 11.77 8.82 -4.47
CA THR A 208 13.23 8.76 -4.37
C THR A 208 13.62 8.84 -2.89
N LEU A 209 14.47 7.92 -2.45
CA LEU A 209 14.98 7.84 -1.09
C LEU A 209 16.51 7.98 -1.10
N THR A 210 17.05 8.77 -0.19
CA THR A 210 18.49 8.79 0.11
C THR A 210 18.70 8.12 1.46
N VAL A 211 19.58 7.13 1.47
CA VAL A 211 19.92 6.34 2.65
C VAL A 211 21.39 6.58 2.98
N ALA A 212 21.68 6.93 4.23
CA ALA A 212 23.05 6.91 4.73
C ALA A 212 23.43 5.46 5.01
N ASP A 213 24.54 5.07 4.43
CA ASP A 213 25.10 3.72 4.39
C ASP A 213 26.20 3.59 5.45
N ASP A 214 26.34 2.41 6.05
CA ASP A 214 27.48 2.00 6.87
C ASP A 214 28.47 1.10 6.10
N GLY A 215 28.16 0.72 4.86
CA GLY A 215 28.92 -0.30 4.13
C GLY A 215 28.70 -0.32 2.62
N SER A 216 28.38 -1.49 2.08
CA SER A 216 28.12 -1.76 0.66
C SER A 216 26.73 -2.35 0.48
N ASP A 217 25.81 -1.95 1.34
CA ASP A 217 24.59 -2.68 1.58
C ASP A 217 23.58 -2.54 0.45
N VAL A 218 22.74 -3.56 0.36
CA VAL A 218 21.63 -3.62 -0.59
C VAL A 218 20.36 -3.74 0.22
N TYR A 219 19.54 -2.69 0.21
CA TYR A 219 18.27 -2.69 0.90
C TYR A 219 17.26 -3.53 0.13
N THR A 220 16.69 -4.52 0.80
CA THR A 220 15.89 -5.58 0.17
C THR A 220 14.40 -5.33 0.29
N ASN A 221 13.98 -4.56 1.30
CA ASN A 221 12.59 -4.37 1.63
C ASN A 221 12.30 -2.91 2.00
N ILE A 222 11.10 -2.45 1.65
CA ILE A 222 10.56 -1.16 2.05
C ILE A 222 9.16 -1.37 2.61
N SER A 223 8.88 -0.75 3.75
CA SER A 223 7.59 -0.83 4.42
C SER A 223 7.09 0.55 4.82
N GLY A 224 5.76 0.67 4.94
CA GLY A 224 5.10 1.92 5.31
C GLY A 224 4.47 2.65 4.13
N SER A 225 4.26 3.96 4.25
CA SER A 225 3.47 4.75 3.31
C SER A 225 3.93 6.19 3.11
N VAL A 226 3.60 6.75 1.95
CA VAL A 226 3.62 8.18 1.63
C VAL A 226 2.19 8.59 1.31
N GLY A 227 1.66 9.63 1.96
CA GLY A 227 0.27 10.06 1.79
C GLY A 227 -0.77 9.01 2.18
N GLY A 228 -0.38 7.98 2.95
CA GLY A 228 -1.22 6.82 3.27
C GLY A 228 -1.20 5.70 2.23
N PHE A 229 -0.48 5.85 1.11
CA PHE A 229 -0.32 4.82 0.09
C PHE A 229 0.93 3.98 0.36
N ALA A 230 0.79 2.66 0.34
CA ALA A 230 1.89 1.74 0.60
C ALA A 230 2.89 1.71 -0.56
N LEU A 231 4.18 1.59 -0.23
CA LEU A 231 5.26 1.54 -1.21
C LEU A 231 5.57 0.10 -1.65
N SER A 232 6.11 -0.02 -2.85
CA SER A 232 6.55 -1.26 -3.49
C SER A 232 7.70 -0.97 -4.47
N ASN A 233 8.24 -2.01 -5.12
CA ASN A 233 9.24 -1.89 -6.19
C ASN A 233 10.53 -1.13 -5.80
N LEU A 234 11.07 -1.41 -4.60
CA LEU A 234 12.34 -0.83 -4.17
C LEU A 234 13.47 -1.22 -5.14
N THR A 235 14.14 -0.23 -5.70
CA THR A 235 15.19 -0.41 -6.72
C THR A 235 16.38 0.49 -6.42
N ARG A 236 17.58 -0.09 -6.34
CA ARG A 236 18.81 0.69 -6.15
C ARG A 236 19.17 1.47 -7.41
N THR A 237 19.39 2.78 -7.29
CA THR A 237 19.82 3.65 -8.39
C THR A 237 21.32 3.91 -8.34
N ASN A 238 21.89 4.14 -7.16
CA ASN A 238 23.32 4.27 -6.93
C ASN A 238 23.66 3.81 -5.49
N SER A 239 24.85 4.12 -4.97
CA SER A 239 25.27 3.68 -3.62
C SER A 239 24.37 4.19 -2.50
N THR A 240 23.84 5.41 -2.59
CA THR A 240 23.05 6.03 -1.50
C THR A 240 21.60 6.29 -1.88
N THR A 241 21.21 6.06 -3.13
CA THR A 241 19.88 6.44 -3.65
C THR A 241 19.11 5.24 -4.16
N TYR A 242 17.86 5.15 -3.72
CA TYR A 242 16.89 4.12 -4.11
C TYR A 242 15.63 4.78 -4.63
N THR A 243 14.90 4.07 -5.48
CA THR A 243 13.54 4.43 -5.89
C THR A 243 12.56 3.37 -5.43
N ALA A 244 11.35 3.80 -5.10
CA ALA A 244 10.20 2.94 -4.82
C ALA A 244 8.97 3.57 -5.46
N GLN A 245 7.84 2.86 -5.46
CA GLN A 245 6.61 3.30 -6.09
C GLN A 245 5.40 3.06 -5.22
N PHE A 246 4.44 3.97 -5.27
CA PHE A 246 3.08 3.74 -4.80
C PHE A 246 2.08 4.13 -5.90
N THR A 247 0.85 3.64 -5.78
CA THR A 247 -0.23 3.95 -6.72
C THR A 247 -1.34 4.69 -5.98
N ILE A 248 -1.83 5.79 -6.54
CA ILE A 248 -3.01 6.46 -6.01
C ILE A 248 -4.23 5.59 -6.28
N THR A 249 -4.90 5.16 -5.23
CA THR A 249 -6.11 4.34 -5.30
C THR A 249 -7.31 5.13 -4.81
N ASN A 250 -8.47 4.92 -5.45
CA ASN A 250 -9.72 5.54 -5.02
C ASN A 250 -10.04 5.22 -3.54
N GLY A 251 -10.51 6.22 -2.81
CA GLY A 251 -10.79 6.15 -1.38
C GLY A 251 -9.59 6.43 -0.49
N GLY A 252 -8.46 6.87 -1.08
CA GLY A 252 -7.36 7.46 -0.33
C GLY A 252 -7.72 8.82 0.24
N ALA A 253 -6.80 9.42 1.00
CA ALA A 253 -7.00 10.77 1.53
C ALA A 253 -6.51 11.81 0.52
N ASP A 254 -7.31 12.83 0.26
CA ASP A 254 -6.91 13.95 -0.57
C ASP A 254 -5.94 14.85 0.20
N VAL A 255 -4.96 15.38 -0.51
CA VAL A 255 -3.99 16.35 0.00
C VAL A 255 -4.04 17.59 -0.91
N PRO A 256 -4.42 18.77 -0.38
CA PRO A 256 -4.39 20.00 -1.17
C PRO A 256 -2.98 20.38 -1.62
N ALA A 257 -2.86 21.05 -2.77
CA ALA A 257 -1.57 21.60 -3.22
C ALA A 257 -0.93 22.48 -2.14
N GLY A 258 0.35 22.26 -1.84
CA GLY A 258 1.06 23.04 -0.82
C GLY A 258 0.93 22.51 0.60
N ALA A 259 0.12 21.46 0.83
CA ALA A 259 0.01 20.82 2.12
C ALA A 259 1.07 19.73 2.30
N ASP A 260 1.56 19.58 3.54
CA ASP A 260 2.57 18.58 3.84
C ASP A 260 2.01 17.15 3.68
N ILE A 261 2.66 16.32 2.84
CA ILE A 261 2.30 14.93 2.63
C ILE A 261 2.93 14.07 3.73
N PRO A 262 2.15 13.34 4.55
CA PRO A 262 2.68 12.54 5.63
C PRO A 262 3.49 11.36 5.11
N VAL A 263 4.57 11.02 5.82
CA VAL A 263 5.45 9.89 5.53
C VAL A 263 5.59 9.03 6.78
N SER A 264 5.64 7.72 6.60
CA SER A 264 6.00 6.76 7.65
C SER A 264 6.64 5.57 6.98
N LEU A 265 7.98 5.50 6.96
CA LEU A 265 8.71 4.50 6.19
C LEU A 265 9.83 3.84 6.97
N THR A 266 10.05 2.56 6.70
CA THR A 266 11.24 1.81 7.11
C THR A 266 11.81 1.05 5.92
N ILE A 267 13.11 0.77 5.97
CA ILE A 267 13.82 -0.09 5.03
C ILE A 267 14.62 -1.13 5.80
N ASP A 268 14.81 -2.29 5.19
CA ASP A 268 15.66 -3.35 5.73
C ASP A 268 16.88 -3.54 4.81
N ASP A 269 18.06 -3.73 5.39
CA ASP A 269 19.26 -4.18 4.68
C ASP A 269 19.19 -5.67 4.28
N SER A 270 20.32 -6.24 3.87
CA SER A 270 20.42 -7.67 3.53
C SER A 270 20.48 -8.60 4.73
N SER A 271 20.87 -8.09 5.89
CA SER A 271 20.97 -8.76 7.19
C SER A 271 19.65 -8.70 7.98
N ALA A 272 18.66 -7.98 7.44
CA ALA A 272 17.36 -7.70 8.02
C ALA A 272 17.38 -6.75 9.24
N ASN A 273 18.36 -5.85 9.33
CA ASN A 273 18.28 -4.76 10.29
C ASN A 273 17.34 -3.68 9.74
N THR A 274 16.29 -3.38 10.49
CA THR A 274 15.26 -2.41 10.10
C THR A 274 15.63 -1.00 10.53
N SER A 275 15.58 -0.04 9.59
CA SER A 275 15.79 1.37 9.87
C SER A 275 14.81 1.91 10.92
N ALA A 276 15.20 2.98 11.62
CA ALA A 276 14.22 3.80 12.32
C ALA A 276 13.15 4.33 11.35
N SER A 277 11.94 4.56 11.87
CA SER A 277 10.83 5.09 11.05
C SER A 277 11.13 6.52 10.61
N TYR A 278 11.20 6.75 9.30
CA TYR A 278 11.27 8.08 8.73
C TYR A 278 9.87 8.71 8.66
N THR A 279 9.69 9.85 9.33
CA THR A 279 8.37 10.50 9.46
C THR A 279 8.35 11.97 9.05
N THR A 280 9.43 12.48 8.45
CA THR A 280 9.45 13.86 7.96
C THR A 280 8.52 13.97 6.77
N ALA A 281 7.51 14.83 6.88
CA ALA A 281 6.55 15.07 5.82
C ALA A 281 7.22 15.72 4.60
N ILE A 282 6.71 15.41 3.41
CA ILE A 282 7.16 16.06 2.17
C ILE A 282 6.39 17.37 2.03
N SER A 283 7.11 18.48 1.83
CA SER A 283 6.54 19.82 1.72
C SER A 283 6.94 20.43 0.38
N GLN A 284 6.02 20.45 -0.59
CA GLN A 284 6.20 21.03 -1.93
C GLN A 284 4.95 21.83 -2.32
N ASN A 285 4.92 22.48 -3.49
CA ASN A 285 3.87 23.46 -3.81
C ASN A 285 2.83 22.93 -4.81
N SER A 286 3.19 21.95 -5.63
CA SER A 286 2.40 21.50 -6.79
C SER A 286 2.06 20.01 -6.70
N ASP A 287 2.04 19.45 -5.50
CA ASP A 287 1.96 18.02 -5.18
C ASP A 287 0.59 17.60 -4.62
N ALA A 288 -0.50 18.20 -5.12
CA ALA A 288 -1.84 17.80 -4.71
C ALA A 288 -2.07 16.30 -4.97
N ILE A 289 -2.63 15.61 -3.99
CA ILE A 289 -3.13 14.25 -4.13
C ILE A 289 -4.65 14.34 -4.21
N ASP A 290 -5.22 13.89 -5.32
CA ASP A 290 -6.64 13.69 -5.45
C ASP A 290 -6.93 12.18 -5.60
N ALA A 291 -7.42 11.60 -4.51
CA ALA A 291 -7.66 10.18 -4.36
C ALA A 291 -9.14 9.85 -4.18
N THR A 292 -10.04 10.81 -4.40
CA THR A 292 -11.49 10.59 -4.34
C THR A 292 -12.16 11.03 -5.64
N ALA A 293 -12.95 10.14 -6.24
CA ALA A 293 -13.74 10.50 -7.41
C ALA A 293 -15.03 11.24 -6.99
N PRO A 294 -15.61 12.10 -7.85
CA PRO A 294 -16.89 12.73 -7.57
C PRO A 294 -17.97 11.71 -7.26
N ILE A 295 -18.82 12.01 -6.28
CA ILE A 295 -20.00 11.20 -5.92
C ILE A 295 -21.25 12.05 -6.09
N LEU A 296 -22.30 11.50 -6.70
CA LEU A 296 -23.60 12.16 -6.78
C LEU A 296 -24.20 12.27 -5.37
N SER A 297 -24.28 13.49 -4.84
CA SER A 297 -24.78 13.79 -3.49
C SER A 297 -26.29 14.03 -3.46
N SER A 298 -26.86 14.61 -4.52
CA SER A 298 -28.29 14.84 -4.68
C SER A 298 -28.66 15.17 -6.12
N SER A 299 -29.94 15.06 -6.44
CA SER A 299 -30.50 15.44 -7.74
C SER A 299 -31.82 16.19 -7.59
N THR A 300 -32.16 16.97 -8.61
CA THR A 300 -33.49 17.56 -8.82
C THR A 300 -33.84 17.35 -10.28
N PRO A 301 -34.84 16.52 -10.63
CA PRO A 301 -35.70 15.76 -9.74
C PRO A 301 -34.93 14.79 -8.83
N THR A 302 -35.43 14.57 -7.62
CA THR A 302 -34.94 13.48 -6.77
C THR A 302 -35.29 12.14 -7.42
N ASP A 303 -34.51 11.11 -7.11
CA ASP A 303 -34.86 9.74 -7.49
C ASP A 303 -36.29 9.37 -7.03
N ASN A 304 -37.00 8.60 -7.86
CA ASN A 304 -38.43 8.33 -7.76
C ASN A 304 -39.31 9.60 -7.67
N GLY A 305 -38.82 10.73 -8.19
CA GLY A 305 -39.53 12.01 -8.17
C GLY A 305 -40.84 11.95 -8.96
N THR A 306 -41.85 12.68 -8.49
CA THR A 306 -43.15 12.78 -9.18
C THR A 306 -43.53 14.23 -9.43
N GLY A 307 -44.25 14.48 -10.52
CA GLY A 307 -44.76 15.81 -10.82
C GLY A 307 -43.71 16.76 -11.38
N VAL A 308 -42.66 16.22 -11.98
CA VAL A 308 -41.63 16.99 -12.69
C VAL A 308 -42.24 17.62 -13.93
N LEU A 309 -42.10 18.94 -14.12
CA LEU A 309 -42.64 19.57 -15.31
C LEU A 309 -41.79 19.22 -16.54
N LEU A 310 -42.43 19.15 -17.71
CA LEU A 310 -41.78 18.77 -18.98
C LEU A 310 -40.61 19.68 -19.38
N THR A 311 -40.60 20.90 -18.85
CA THR A 311 -39.62 21.97 -19.10
C THR A 311 -38.60 22.12 -17.97
N ASP A 312 -38.69 21.33 -16.90
CA ASP A 312 -37.77 21.46 -15.78
C ASP A 312 -36.39 20.90 -16.16
N ASN A 313 -35.34 21.62 -15.74
CA ASN A 313 -33.98 21.12 -15.85
C ASN A 313 -33.75 19.97 -14.87
N ILE A 314 -32.84 19.06 -15.23
CA ILE A 314 -32.28 18.07 -14.31
C ILE A 314 -31.00 18.64 -13.73
N VAL A 315 -30.94 18.81 -12.41
CA VAL A 315 -29.80 19.36 -11.68
C VAL A 315 -29.19 18.26 -10.82
N LEU A 316 -27.88 18.03 -10.94
CA LEU A 316 -27.12 17.03 -10.21
C LEU A 316 -26.04 17.72 -9.38
N ASN A 317 -25.96 17.42 -8.09
CA ASN A 317 -24.94 17.98 -7.19
C ASN A 317 -23.95 16.89 -6.78
N PHE A 318 -22.66 17.17 -6.86
CA PHE A 318 -21.60 16.22 -6.54
C PHE A 318 -20.86 16.59 -5.24
N SER A 319 -20.13 15.63 -4.67
CA SER A 319 -19.23 15.85 -3.52
C SER A 319 -18.14 16.87 -3.82
N ASP A 320 -17.68 16.90 -5.07
CA ASP A 320 -16.51 17.65 -5.51
C ASP A 320 -16.85 18.61 -6.63
N SER A 321 -15.97 19.60 -6.86
CA SER A 321 -16.10 20.44 -8.05
C SER A 321 -15.87 19.60 -9.30
N ILE A 322 -16.78 19.72 -10.26
CA ILE A 322 -16.80 18.87 -11.46
C ILE A 322 -16.39 19.61 -12.72
N ALA A 323 -16.01 18.85 -13.72
CA ALA A 323 -15.80 19.24 -15.10
C ALA A 323 -16.53 18.23 -16.03
N LEU A 324 -16.81 18.67 -17.25
CA LEU A 324 -17.38 17.80 -18.28
C LEU A 324 -16.26 16.98 -18.92
N GLY A 325 -16.44 15.66 -18.93
CA GLY A 325 -15.52 14.71 -19.55
C GLY A 325 -15.98 14.29 -20.95
N THR A 326 -16.05 12.98 -21.17
CA THR A 326 -16.45 12.37 -22.44
C THR A 326 -17.49 11.27 -22.27
N GLY A 327 -18.28 11.00 -23.31
CA GLY A 327 -19.33 9.99 -23.28
C GLY A 327 -20.72 10.63 -23.28
N ASN A 328 -21.73 9.86 -22.90
CA ASN A 328 -23.12 10.26 -23.07
C ASN A 328 -23.85 10.37 -21.74
N ILE A 329 -24.78 11.33 -21.69
CA ILE A 329 -25.89 11.35 -20.73
C ILE A 329 -27.15 10.98 -21.51
N VAL A 330 -27.90 9.98 -21.03
CA VAL A 330 -29.10 9.47 -21.68
C VAL A 330 -30.29 9.67 -20.76
N ILE A 331 -31.36 10.29 -21.27
CA ILE A 331 -32.62 10.47 -20.58
C ILE A 331 -33.68 9.70 -21.38
N SER A 332 -34.28 8.67 -20.80
CA SER A 332 -35.18 7.77 -21.55
C SER A 332 -36.33 7.25 -20.70
N ASP A 333 -37.49 7.09 -21.31
CA ASP A 333 -38.65 6.38 -20.76
C ASP A 333 -38.97 5.08 -21.52
N GLY A 334 -38.07 4.68 -22.44
CA GLY A 334 -38.23 3.55 -23.36
C GLY A 334 -38.97 3.88 -24.66
N THR A 335 -39.70 4.99 -24.74
CA THR A 335 -40.40 5.48 -25.94
C THR A 335 -39.71 6.70 -26.54
N GLN A 336 -39.42 7.71 -25.72
CA GLN A 336 -38.57 8.84 -26.03
C GLN A 336 -37.18 8.57 -25.43
N THR A 337 -36.13 8.91 -26.18
CA THR A 337 -34.75 8.83 -25.70
C THR A 337 -34.00 10.06 -26.18
N ILE A 338 -33.44 10.79 -25.23
CA ILE A 338 -32.58 11.96 -25.44
C ILE A 338 -31.17 11.51 -25.09
N THR A 339 -30.23 11.69 -26.01
CA THR A 339 -28.82 11.37 -25.80
C THR A 339 -28.00 12.62 -26.01
N ILE A 340 -27.32 13.05 -24.95
CA ILE A 340 -26.46 14.22 -24.93
C ILE A 340 -25.02 13.72 -24.99
N ASP A 341 -24.32 14.00 -26.08
CA ASP A 341 -22.86 13.84 -26.15
C ASP A 341 -22.24 14.94 -25.29
N VAL A 342 -21.60 14.54 -24.19
CA VAL A 342 -21.02 15.47 -23.23
C VAL A 342 -19.94 16.34 -23.84
N ALA A 343 -19.18 15.85 -24.82
CA ALA A 343 -18.14 16.64 -25.47
C ALA A 343 -18.72 17.68 -26.46
N ASN A 344 -19.93 17.44 -26.96
CA ASN A 344 -20.57 18.25 -28.01
C ASN A 344 -22.02 18.62 -27.66
N HIS A 345 -22.25 19.00 -26.41
CA HIS A 345 -23.58 19.12 -25.82
C HIS A 345 -24.42 20.34 -26.26
N SER A 346 -23.95 21.18 -27.19
CA SER A 346 -24.69 22.32 -27.74
C SER A 346 -25.40 23.25 -26.74
N GLY A 347 -24.84 23.42 -25.53
CA GLY A 347 -25.41 24.24 -24.46
C GLY A 347 -26.45 23.54 -23.56
N GLN A 348 -26.72 22.26 -23.76
CA GLN A 348 -27.62 21.46 -22.92
C GLN A 348 -27.06 21.16 -21.53
N LEU A 349 -25.75 21.27 -21.33
CA LEU A 349 -25.06 21.04 -20.06
C LEU A 349 -24.42 22.33 -19.58
N ALA A 350 -24.59 22.64 -18.30
CA ALA A 350 -23.96 23.77 -17.63
C ALA A 350 -23.39 23.34 -16.28
N VAL A 351 -22.11 23.61 -16.05
CA VAL A 351 -21.41 23.28 -14.81
C VAL A 351 -21.14 24.55 -14.00
N SER A 352 -21.41 24.50 -12.70
CA SER A 352 -21.06 25.55 -11.74
C SER A 352 -20.57 24.91 -10.44
N GLY A 353 -19.26 24.94 -10.20
CA GLY A 353 -18.65 24.26 -9.05
C GLY A 353 -18.92 22.76 -9.09
N ASN A 354 -19.64 22.25 -8.10
CA ASN A 354 -20.04 20.85 -7.97
C ASN A 354 -21.42 20.53 -8.57
N THR A 355 -22.04 21.47 -9.29
CA THR A 355 -23.40 21.33 -9.81
C THR A 355 -23.40 21.20 -11.33
N LEU A 356 -24.03 20.14 -11.86
CA LEU A 356 -24.35 19.97 -13.27
C LEU A 356 -25.84 20.25 -13.50
N THR A 357 -26.15 21.22 -14.36
CA THR A 357 -27.51 21.45 -14.87
C THR A 357 -27.63 20.89 -16.28
N ILE A 358 -28.63 20.05 -16.50
CA ILE A 358 -28.99 19.41 -17.75
C ILE A 358 -30.31 20.02 -18.22
N ASN A 359 -30.26 20.71 -19.34
CA ASN A 359 -31.40 21.28 -20.03
C ASN A 359 -31.50 20.64 -21.42
N PRO A 360 -32.32 19.59 -21.59
CA PRO A 360 -32.53 18.95 -22.89
C PRO A 360 -32.97 19.95 -23.96
N ASP A 361 -32.58 19.71 -25.22
CA ASP A 361 -32.96 20.54 -26.36
C ASP A 361 -34.40 20.24 -26.84
N VAL A 362 -34.95 19.13 -26.38
CA VAL A 362 -36.32 18.69 -26.59
C VAL A 362 -36.97 18.43 -25.24
N ASP A 363 -38.13 19.02 -25.02
CA ASP A 363 -38.94 18.78 -23.83
C ASP A 363 -39.27 17.29 -23.65
N LEU A 364 -39.36 16.89 -22.38
CA LEU A 364 -39.80 15.55 -22.02
C LEU A 364 -41.27 15.34 -22.42
N ALA A 365 -41.63 14.11 -22.79
CA ALA A 365 -42.99 13.75 -23.12
C ALA A 365 -43.85 13.55 -21.86
N ASN A 366 -45.14 13.84 -21.97
CA ASN A 366 -46.15 13.50 -20.95
C ASN A 366 -46.86 12.20 -21.33
N ASN A 367 -46.30 11.06 -20.93
CA ASN A 367 -46.82 9.74 -21.27
C ASN A 367 -46.99 8.81 -20.04
N SER A 368 -46.91 9.36 -18.83
CA SER A 368 -47.01 8.61 -17.56
C SER A 368 -45.96 7.51 -17.39
N ALA A 369 -44.89 7.50 -18.21
CA ALA A 369 -43.77 6.56 -18.08
C ALA A 369 -42.67 7.14 -17.19
N ASN A 370 -41.89 6.26 -16.56
CA ASN A 370 -40.73 6.65 -15.76
C ASN A 370 -39.57 6.99 -16.69
N TYR A 371 -39.12 8.23 -16.66
CA TYR A 371 -37.83 8.61 -17.22
C TYR A 371 -36.72 8.16 -16.29
N ASN A 372 -35.66 7.60 -16.84
CA ASN A 372 -34.41 7.33 -16.15
C ASN A 372 -33.27 8.14 -16.77
N VAL A 373 -32.29 8.48 -15.94
CA VAL A 373 -31.07 9.20 -16.33
C VAL A 373 -29.87 8.29 -16.19
N GLN A 374 -29.22 8.00 -17.30
CA GLN A 374 -27.99 7.21 -17.35
C GLN A 374 -26.82 8.13 -17.71
N ILE A 375 -25.68 7.92 -17.06
CA ILE A 375 -24.48 8.75 -17.18
C ILE A 375 -23.30 7.82 -17.42
N ALA A 376 -22.58 8.01 -18.52
CA ALA A 376 -21.35 7.25 -18.76
C ALA A 376 -20.29 7.52 -17.68
N ALA A 377 -19.50 6.51 -17.32
CA ALA A 377 -18.49 6.59 -16.25
C ALA A 377 -17.31 7.55 -16.53
N THR A 378 -17.28 8.22 -17.68
CA THR A 378 -16.28 9.23 -18.05
C THR A 378 -16.92 10.58 -18.36
N ALA A 379 -18.24 10.69 -18.19
CA ALA A 379 -19.00 11.88 -18.58
C ALA A 379 -18.73 13.08 -17.66
N ILE A 380 -18.39 12.81 -16.41
CA ILE A 380 -18.22 13.84 -15.38
C ILE A 380 -16.94 13.50 -14.65
N ASP A 381 -16.01 14.43 -14.64
CA ASP A 381 -14.74 14.33 -13.93
C ASP A 381 -14.73 15.38 -12.80
N ASP A 382 -13.89 15.24 -11.78
CA ASP A 382 -13.54 16.38 -10.92
C ASP A 382 -12.55 17.33 -11.61
N SER A 383 -12.12 18.38 -10.89
CA SER A 383 -11.08 19.29 -11.37
C SER A 383 -9.69 18.66 -11.50
N ALA A 384 -9.44 17.51 -10.88
CA ALA A 384 -8.18 16.79 -10.97
C ALA A 384 -8.18 15.75 -12.12
N GLY A 385 -9.35 15.38 -12.62
CA GLY A 385 -9.56 14.43 -13.71
C GLY A 385 -10.01 13.04 -13.27
N ASN A 386 -10.44 12.83 -12.03
CA ASN A 386 -11.04 11.55 -11.64
C ASN A 386 -12.50 11.49 -12.09
N SER A 387 -12.87 10.40 -12.76
CA SER A 387 -14.22 10.26 -13.30
C SER A 387 -15.23 9.74 -12.28
N PHE A 388 -16.41 10.35 -12.27
CA PHE A 388 -17.60 9.81 -11.61
C PHE A 388 -17.90 8.41 -12.17
N ALA A 389 -18.21 7.46 -11.28
CA ALA A 389 -18.49 6.06 -11.66
C ALA A 389 -19.62 5.88 -12.69
N GLY A 390 -20.45 6.91 -12.89
CA GLY A 390 -21.57 6.91 -13.81
C GLY A 390 -22.84 6.32 -13.20
N ILE A 391 -23.91 6.35 -13.99
CA ILE A 391 -25.19 5.71 -13.71
C ILE A 391 -25.51 4.81 -14.91
N ALA A 392 -25.33 3.50 -14.75
CA ALA A 392 -25.47 2.55 -15.86
C ALA A 392 -26.86 1.88 -15.93
N ASP A 393 -27.60 1.87 -14.81
CA ASP A 393 -28.92 1.26 -14.71
C ASP A 393 -30.04 2.29 -14.86
N SER A 394 -31.29 1.81 -14.93
CA SER A 394 -32.47 2.66 -15.13
C SER A 394 -33.22 3.00 -13.84
N THR A 395 -32.62 2.78 -12.67
CA THR A 395 -33.29 2.85 -11.36
C THR A 395 -32.58 3.72 -10.34
N THR A 396 -31.29 4.03 -10.55
CA THR A 396 -30.50 4.89 -9.64
C THR A 396 -30.95 6.35 -9.68
N LEU A 397 -31.45 6.80 -10.82
CA LEU A 397 -32.07 8.12 -10.95
C LEU A 397 -33.23 8.02 -11.95
N ASP A 398 -34.44 7.89 -11.41
CA ASP A 398 -35.67 7.92 -12.19
C ASP A 398 -36.70 8.93 -11.65
N PHE A 399 -37.63 9.33 -12.51
CA PHE A 399 -38.73 10.22 -12.15
C PHE A 399 -39.89 10.11 -13.14
N THR A 400 -41.05 10.61 -12.73
CA THR A 400 -42.24 10.75 -13.59
C THR A 400 -42.50 12.21 -13.91
N THR A 401 -42.86 12.44 -15.16
CA THR A 401 -43.24 13.77 -15.64
C THR A 401 -44.72 14.03 -15.43
N THR A 402 -45.07 15.31 -15.32
CA THR A 402 -46.44 15.80 -15.41
C THR A 402 -46.50 16.97 -16.37
N VAL A 403 -47.62 17.12 -17.06
CA VAL A 403 -47.94 18.41 -17.66
C VAL A 403 -48.18 19.44 -16.58
N ASN A 404 -47.76 20.66 -16.85
CA ASN A 404 -48.17 21.80 -16.04
C ASN A 404 -49.67 22.04 -16.26
N THR A 405 -50.51 21.48 -15.40
CA THR A 405 -51.97 21.64 -15.47
C THR A 405 -52.43 23.01 -14.99
N SER A 406 -51.54 23.79 -14.39
CA SER A 406 -51.86 25.14 -13.93
C SER A 406 -52.06 26.09 -15.11
N VAL A 407 -51.49 25.81 -16.29
CA VAL A 407 -51.72 26.61 -17.51
C VAL A 407 -52.71 25.89 -18.43
N VAL A 408 -53.85 26.54 -18.71
CA VAL A 408 -54.93 25.94 -19.53
C VAL A 408 -55.27 26.82 -20.72
N VAL A 409 -55.34 26.27 -21.93
CA VAL A 409 -55.72 27.03 -23.14
C VAL A 409 -57.01 26.47 -23.74
N PHE A 410 -57.98 27.35 -23.96
CA PHE A 410 -59.27 27.08 -24.60
C PHE A 410 -59.39 27.81 -25.94
N ASP A 411 -60.00 27.15 -26.94
CA ASP A 411 -60.44 27.78 -28.19
C ASP A 411 -61.96 27.88 -28.20
N LEU A 412 -62.52 29.08 -28.45
CA LEU A 412 -63.96 29.27 -28.67
C LEU A 412 -64.23 29.50 -30.16
N THR A 413 -64.97 28.57 -30.79
CA THR A 413 -65.46 28.71 -32.17
C THR A 413 -66.98 28.91 -32.22
N ASP A 414 -67.48 29.42 -33.35
CA ASP A 414 -68.89 29.79 -33.51
C ASP A 414 -69.80 28.56 -33.45
N GLY A 415 -70.79 28.59 -32.56
CA GLY A 415 -71.71 27.48 -32.28
C GLY A 415 -71.33 26.56 -31.12
N ASP A 416 -70.17 26.74 -30.49
CA ASP A 416 -69.78 25.96 -29.31
C ASP A 416 -70.55 26.42 -28.06
N THR A 417 -71.28 25.49 -27.43
CA THR A 417 -71.78 25.71 -26.07
C THR A 417 -70.61 25.64 -25.10
N SER A 418 -70.65 26.45 -24.04
CA SER A 418 -69.62 26.65 -23.00
C SER A 418 -69.24 25.41 -22.16
N SER A 419 -69.55 24.20 -22.63
CA SER A 419 -69.25 22.91 -22.01
C SER A 419 -68.05 22.26 -22.71
N HIS A 420 -66.84 22.52 -22.20
CA HIS A 420 -65.65 21.75 -22.56
C HIS A 420 -65.60 20.52 -21.65
N SER A 421 -66.43 19.53 -21.96
CA SER A 421 -66.60 18.31 -21.17
C SER A 421 -65.31 17.49 -21.19
N GLY A 422 -64.45 17.72 -20.21
CA GLY A 422 -63.22 16.93 -20.03
C GLY A 422 -62.27 17.41 -18.94
N ARG A 423 -62.32 18.69 -18.52
CA ARG A 423 -61.43 19.20 -17.46
C ARG A 423 -62.20 19.56 -16.19
N SER A 424 -61.71 19.07 -15.06
CA SER A 424 -62.17 19.42 -13.72
C SER A 424 -61.12 20.33 -13.08
N PHE A 425 -61.51 21.53 -12.66
CA PHE A 425 -60.66 22.41 -11.87
C PHE A 425 -60.81 22.06 -10.40
N ASP A 426 -59.71 22.00 -9.66
CA ASP A 426 -59.72 21.88 -8.19
C ASP A 426 -59.55 23.26 -7.53
N GLY A 427 -59.80 23.33 -6.21
CA GLY A 427 -59.70 24.59 -5.46
C GLY A 427 -58.33 24.80 -4.78
N SER A 428 -57.33 23.98 -5.10
CA SER A 428 -56.01 23.96 -4.47
C SER A 428 -54.86 24.35 -5.41
N THR A 429 -55.11 24.30 -6.72
CA THR A 429 -54.16 24.63 -7.77
C THR A 429 -54.41 26.06 -8.26
N THR A 430 -53.39 26.91 -8.30
CA THR A 430 -53.49 28.24 -8.89
C THR A 430 -53.38 28.15 -10.41
N TYR A 431 -54.48 28.35 -11.14
CA TYR A 431 -54.54 28.24 -12.60
C TYR A 431 -54.32 29.58 -13.31
N THR A 432 -53.59 29.56 -14.42
CA THR A 432 -53.57 30.61 -15.46
C THR A 432 -54.25 30.09 -16.73
N ILE A 433 -55.42 30.62 -17.05
CA ILE A 433 -56.27 30.13 -18.14
C ILE A 433 -56.27 31.12 -19.29
N TYR A 434 -55.84 30.72 -20.48
CA TYR A 434 -55.96 31.48 -21.71
C TYR A 434 -57.18 31.03 -22.51
N ILE A 435 -57.96 31.97 -23.02
CA ILE A 435 -59.16 31.69 -23.81
C ILE A 435 -59.07 32.44 -25.14
N LYS A 436 -58.94 31.72 -26.24
CA LYS A 436 -58.95 32.27 -27.59
C LYS A 436 -60.38 32.56 -28.03
N VAL A 437 -60.60 33.78 -28.51
CA VAL A 437 -61.90 34.26 -29.00
C VAL A 437 -61.76 34.56 -30.49
N ALA A 438 -62.35 33.72 -31.35
CA ALA A 438 -62.12 33.76 -32.80
C ALA A 438 -63.08 34.67 -33.60
N THR A 439 -64.08 35.30 -32.99
CA THR A 439 -65.07 36.09 -33.73
C THR A 439 -65.64 37.25 -32.91
N SER A 440 -66.34 38.16 -33.60
CA SER A 440 -67.01 39.33 -33.03
C SER A 440 -68.20 39.02 -32.12
N GLU A 441 -68.67 37.76 -32.04
CA GLU A 441 -69.81 37.37 -31.20
C GLU A 441 -69.48 36.09 -30.43
N VAL A 442 -68.78 36.22 -29.31
CA VAL A 442 -68.65 35.12 -28.34
C VAL A 442 -69.02 35.65 -26.96
N GLY A 443 -70.18 35.22 -26.47
CA GLY A 443 -70.64 35.49 -25.11
C GLY A 443 -70.33 34.32 -24.19
N ILE A 444 -69.45 34.51 -23.20
CA ILE A 444 -69.33 33.57 -22.08
C ILE A 444 -70.61 33.70 -21.23
N SER A 445 -71.41 32.64 -21.16
CA SER A 445 -72.70 32.65 -20.45
C SER A 445 -72.53 32.85 -18.95
N VAL A 446 -73.17 33.89 -18.40
CA VAL A 446 -73.26 34.17 -16.94
C VAL A 446 -74.16 33.19 -16.19
N THR A 447 -75.11 32.57 -16.88
CA THR A 447 -76.16 31.75 -16.27
C THR A 447 -75.86 30.25 -16.37
N ASN A 448 -74.84 29.88 -17.15
CA ASN A 448 -74.35 28.51 -17.25
C ASN A 448 -72.80 28.54 -17.39
N PRO A 449 -72.07 28.87 -16.30
CA PRO A 449 -70.61 28.88 -16.31
C PRO A 449 -70.09 27.48 -16.66
N TRP A 450 -68.88 27.42 -17.19
CA TRP A 450 -68.26 26.15 -17.62
C TRP A 450 -68.30 25.16 -16.45
N THR A 451 -68.59 23.89 -16.72
CA THR A 451 -68.54 22.85 -15.68
C THR A 451 -67.16 22.86 -15.01
N GLY A 452 -67.11 23.15 -13.71
CA GLY A 452 -65.86 23.28 -12.93
C GLY A 452 -65.41 24.71 -12.64
N ALA A 453 -65.93 25.74 -13.32
CA ALA A 453 -65.56 27.15 -13.07
C ALA A 453 -65.92 27.65 -11.65
N GLY A 454 -66.86 26.98 -10.97
CA GLY A 454 -67.18 27.26 -9.57
C GLY A 454 -66.07 26.89 -8.57
N ASN A 455 -65.15 26.01 -8.97
CA ASN A 455 -64.05 25.52 -8.14
C ASN A 455 -62.80 26.41 -8.19
N LEU A 456 -62.69 27.31 -9.19
CA LEU A 456 -61.58 28.25 -9.31
C LEU A 456 -61.51 29.17 -8.08
N GLY A 457 -60.31 29.41 -7.56
CA GLY A 457 -59.98 30.26 -6.41
C GLY A 457 -59.81 31.74 -6.76
N SER A 458 -59.45 32.56 -5.77
CA SER A 458 -59.15 34.00 -5.97
C SER A 458 -57.73 34.27 -6.46
N ASP A 459 -56.90 33.25 -6.40
CA ASP A 459 -55.53 33.15 -6.88
C ASP A 459 -55.46 32.82 -8.38
N ASP A 460 -56.53 32.25 -8.95
CA ASP A 460 -56.59 31.92 -10.38
C ASP A 460 -56.71 33.14 -11.29
N THR A 461 -56.07 33.09 -12.45
CA THR A 461 -56.04 34.13 -13.46
C THR A 461 -56.65 33.64 -14.78
N ILE A 462 -57.61 34.38 -15.33
CA ILE A 462 -58.15 34.13 -16.68
C ILE A 462 -57.72 35.26 -17.62
N ILE A 463 -57.23 34.91 -18.80
CA ILE A 463 -56.71 35.78 -19.85
C ILE A 463 -57.46 35.50 -21.15
N LEU A 464 -58.14 36.51 -21.70
CA LEU A 464 -58.81 36.42 -23.00
C LEU A 464 -57.86 36.89 -24.11
N VAL A 465 -57.74 36.10 -25.18
CA VAL A 465 -56.88 36.37 -26.34
C VAL A 465 -57.76 36.45 -27.59
N GLY A 466 -57.98 37.66 -28.13
CA GLY A 466 -58.85 37.89 -29.29
C GLY A 466 -58.08 38.03 -30.60
N SER A 467 -58.71 37.69 -31.73
CA SER A 467 -58.16 37.80 -33.09
C SER A 467 -58.19 39.22 -33.69
N GLY A 468 -57.97 40.26 -32.88
CA GLY A 468 -57.92 41.65 -33.34
C GLY A 468 -59.27 42.33 -33.57
N VAL A 469 -60.39 41.73 -33.12
CA VAL A 469 -61.71 42.38 -33.09
C VAL A 469 -62.33 42.21 -31.69
N ALA A 470 -62.91 43.29 -31.18
CA ALA A 470 -63.60 43.37 -29.89
C ALA A 470 -64.64 42.24 -29.70
N PRO A 471 -64.60 41.45 -28.61
CA PRO A 471 -65.69 40.53 -28.30
C PRO A 471 -66.96 41.32 -27.95
N LEU A 472 -68.07 41.07 -28.66
CA LEU A 472 -69.37 41.67 -28.34
C LEU A 472 -70.15 40.79 -27.35
N GLY A 473 -70.84 41.41 -26.40
CA GLY A 473 -71.81 40.72 -25.55
C GLY A 473 -73.08 40.31 -26.31
N ASN A 474 -73.87 39.42 -25.71
CA ASN A 474 -75.12 38.82 -26.24
C ASN A 474 -76.26 39.82 -26.62
N THR A 475 -75.99 41.11 -26.66
CA THR A 475 -76.94 42.16 -27.07
C THR A 475 -76.41 43.04 -28.19
N GLY A 476 -75.28 42.70 -28.82
CA GLY A 476 -74.73 43.45 -29.96
C GLY A 476 -74.24 44.86 -29.64
N VAL A 477 -73.94 45.15 -28.36
CA VAL A 477 -73.43 46.46 -27.89
C VAL A 477 -72.05 46.28 -27.25
N PRO A 478 -71.03 47.10 -27.59
CA PRO A 478 -69.73 47.12 -26.90
C PRO A 478 -69.93 47.61 -25.46
N ALA A 479 -69.59 46.81 -24.45
CA ALA A 479 -69.91 47.17 -23.07
C ALA A 479 -68.86 48.07 -22.38
N ALA A 480 -69.24 48.64 -21.24
CA ALA A 480 -68.43 49.48 -20.37
C ALA A 480 -68.73 49.15 -18.89
N SER A 481 -67.69 49.23 -18.04
CA SER A 481 -67.57 49.15 -16.56
C SER A 481 -68.61 48.40 -15.69
N LYS A 482 -68.13 47.55 -14.74
CA LYS A 482 -68.94 47.09 -13.59
C LYS A 482 -68.13 46.56 -12.39
N THR A 483 -68.74 46.64 -11.21
CA THR A 483 -68.34 46.09 -9.89
C THR A 483 -69.09 44.77 -9.62
N ALA A 484 -68.42 43.74 -9.07
CA ALA A 484 -68.96 42.39 -8.92
C ALA A 484 -69.92 42.19 -7.71
N THR A 485 -70.96 41.38 -7.90
CA THR A 485 -71.61 40.59 -6.83
C THR A 485 -71.73 39.12 -7.25
N ALA A 486 -71.81 38.25 -6.25
CA ALA A 486 -71.40 36.84 -6.20
C ALA A 486 -72.07 35.80 -7.15
N SER A 487 -72.60 36.15 -8.33
CA SER A 487 -73.32 35.16 -9.15
C SER A 487 -73.29 35.33 -10.69
N ALA A 488 -72.43 36.14 -11.30
CA ALA A 488 -72.36 36.25 -12.77
C ALA A 488 -71.06 36.92 -13.30
N MET A 489 -70.46 36.37 -14.37
CA MET A 489 -69.32 36.94 -15.14
C MET A 489 -69.72 37.46 -16.54
N ALA A 490 -69.72 38.78 -16.79
CA ALA A 490 -69.97 39.38 -18.12
C ALA A 490 -68.96 40.49 -18.44
N TRP A 491 -68.61 40.66 -19.74
CA TRP A 491 -67.38 41.32 -20.21
C TRP A 491 -67.57 42.43 -21.26
N SER A 492 -66.55 43.31 -21.38
CA SER A 492 -66.36 44.21 -22.55
C SER A 492 -65.02 44.95 -22.69
N ASN A 493 -64.38 44.71 -23.85
CA ASN A 493 -63.50 45.52 -24.73
C ASN A 493 -62.22 46.24 -24.22
N PRO A 494 -61.21 46.43 -25.10
CA PRO A 494 -60.23 45.46 -25.56
C PRO A 494 -58.86 45.79 -24.97
N ASP A 495 -58.21 44.81 -24.39
CA ASP A 495 -56.81 44.77 -23.98
C ASP A 495 -56.68 43.42 -23.28
N LEU A 496 -55.46 42.90 -23.08
CA LEU A 496 -55.28 41.69 -22.27
C LEU A 496 -55.93 41.93 -20.89
N VAL A 497 -57.07 41.31 -20.61
CA VAL A 497 -57.75 41.47 -19.33
C VAL A 497 -57.38 40.27 -18.48
N SER A 498 -56.65 40.49 -17.39
CA SER A 498 -56.55 39.51 -16.30
C SER A 498 -57.69 39.72 -15.31
N LEU A 499 -58.47 38.67 -15.05
CA LEU A 499 -59.45 38.64 -13.97
C LEU A 499 -59.03 37.62 -12.90
N ASN A 500 -59.16 38.04 -11.64
CA ASN A 500 -59.21 37.13 -10.51
C ASN A 500 -60.63 37.08 -9.91
N LYS A 501 -60.95 36.04 -9.12
CA LYS A 501 -62.29 35.89 -8.50
C LYS A 501 -62.66 37.00 -7.51
N ALA A 502 -61.69 37.78 -7.04
CA ALA A 502 -61.91 38.96 -6.20
C ALA A 502 -62.41 40.19 -6.98
N GLY A 503 -62.49 40.11 -8.32
CA GLY A 503 -62.97 41.20 -9.17
C GLY A 503 -61.96 42.35 -9.34
N ASN A 504 -60.68 42.12 -9.03
CA ASN A 504 -59.64 43.08 -9.32
C ASN A 504 -59.23 42.95 -10.80
N ILE A 505 -59.30 44.06 -11.53
CA ILE A 505 -58.96 44.15 -12.94
C ILE A 505 -57.62 44.88 -13.06
N THR A 506 -56.64 44.27 -13.72
CA THR A 506 -55.42 44.95 -14.17
C THR A 506 -55.43 45.07 -15.69
N THR A 507 -55.46 46.30 -16.20
CA THR A 507 -55.47 46.59 -17.64
C THR A 507 -54.07 46.96 -18.15
N PHE A 508 -53.64 46.34 -19.24
CA PHE A 508 -52.42 46.72 -19.96
C PHE A 508 -52.79 47.31 -21.32
N ARG A 509 -52.44 48.59 -21.54
CA ARG A 509 -52.76 49.32 -22.78
C ARG A 509 -51.78 48.97 -23.90
N THR A 510 -52.26 48.56 -25.07
CA THR A 510 -51.50 48.74 -26.32
C THR A 510 -51.99 50.00 -27.04
N GLY A 511 -51.14 51.01 -27.15
CA GLY A 511 -51.46 52.25 -27.87
C GLY A 511 -51.07 52.16 -29.34
N GLY A 512 -52.05 52.02 -30.24
CA GLY A 512 -51.85 52.15 -31.70
C GLY A 512 -52.69 51.17 -32.50
N SER A 513 -53.27 51.63 -33.61
CA SER A 513 -54.20 50.90 -34.49
C SER A 513 -53.53 49.96 -35.50
N ASP A 514 -52.30 49.51 -35.26
CA ASP A 514 -51.60 48.59 -36.15
C ASP A 514 -51.59 47.16 -35.57
N MET A 515 -52.05 46.22 -36.40
CA MET A 515 -52.48 44.87 -36.04
C MET A 515 -51.30 43.91 -35.93
N ALA A 516 -51.31 43.04 -34.91
CA ALA A 516 -50.44 41.88 -34.81
C ALA A 516 -51.28 40.59 -34.89
N ASP A 517 -51.08 39.82 -35.95
CA ASP A 517 -51.56 38.43 -36.04
C ASP A 517 -50.46 37.52 -35.47
N LEU A 518 -50.75 36.92 -34.31
CA LEU A 518 -49.79 36.09 -33.57
C LEU A 518 -49.48 34.74 -34.23
N TRP A 519 -50.05 34.41 -35.41
CA TRP A 519 -49.85 33.09 -36.03
C TRP A 519 -49.58 33.04 -37.54
N SER A 520 -49.61 34.14 -38.30
CA SER A 520 -49.27 34.11 -39.75
C SER A 520 -47.83 34.52 -40.10
N GLY A 521 -47.00 34.89 -39.12
CA GLY A 521 -45.56 35.12 -39.33
C GLY A 521 -45.18 36.33 -40.21
N SER A 522 -46.10 37.26 -40.50
CA SER A 522 -45.79 38.50 -41.23
C SER A 522 -45.84 39.73 -40.31
N TRP A 523 -44.75 40.49 -40.27
CA TRP A 523 -44.57 41.66 -39.40
C TRP A 523 -44.38 42.92 -40.23
N VAL A 524 -45.26 43.92 -40.08
CA VAL A 524 -45.02 45.27 -40.61
C VAL A 524 -45.38 46.29 -39.54
N GLY A 525 -44.39 46.75 -38.76
CA GLY A 525 -44.58 47.81 -37.78
C GLY A 525 -43.41 48.00 -36.81
N THR A 526 -43.02 49.25 -36.58
CA THR A 526 -41.93 49.64 -35.68
C THR A 526 -42.36 49.53 -34.21
N LEU A 527 -41.59 48.79 -33.41
CA LEU A 527 -41.83 48.57 -31.98
C LEU A 527 -41.69 49.87 -31.16
N LEU A 528 -42.65 50.13 -30.26
CA LEU A 528 -42.48 51.09 -29.16
C LEU A 528 -42.22 50.36 -27.85
N GLN A 529 -41.29 50.93 -27.08
CA GLN A 529 -40.76 50.46 -25.82
C GLN A 529 -41.88 50.35 -24.76
N GLY A 530 -42.13 49.13 -24.24
CA GLY A 530 -43.03 48.88 -23.10
C GLY A 530 -44.09 47.79 -23.27
N GLY A 531 -44.16 47.08 -24.42
CA GLY A 531 -45.11 45.98 -24.61
C GLY A 531 -44.64 44.66 -23.99
N ALA A 532 -45.49 44.02 -23.19
CA ALA A 532 -45.32 42.61 -22.84
C ALA A 532 -45.80 41.76 -24.02
N ILE A 533 -44.88 41.01 -24.63
CA ILE A 533 -45.13 40.11 -25.75
C ILE A 533 -45.02 38.68 -25.18
N LEU A 534 -46.03 37.84 -25.38
CA LEU A 534 -45.85 36.39 -25.28
C LEU A 534 -45.17 35.93 -26.58
N THR A 535 -43.84 36.05 -26.63
CA THR A 535 -43.04 35.81 -27.85
C THR A 535 -42.95 34.33 -28.22
N THR A 536 -43.30 33.44 -27.30
CA THR A 536 -43.31 31.98 -27.43
C THR A 536 -44.39 31.41 -26.49
N LEU A 537 -45.20 30.47 -26.95
CA LEU A 537 -45.94 29.60 -26.03
C LEU A 537 -44.89 28.73 -25.32
N PRO A 538 -44.91 28.64 -23.99
CA PRO A 538 -44.15 27.61 -23.29
C PRO A 538 -44.50 26.25 -23.88
N SER A 539 -43.49 25.45 -24.22
CA SER A 539 -43.68 24.07 -24.65
C SER A 539 -44.25 23.23 -23.49
N GLY A 540 -45.07 22.22 -23.81
CA GLY A 540 -45.76 21.40 -22.80
C GLY A 540 -47.13 21.92 -22.30
N ILE A 541 -47.71 22.94 -22.94
CA ILE A 541 -49.05 23.44 -22.61
C ILE A 541 -50.13 22.50 -23.17
N ALA A 542 -50.87 21.82 -22.29
CA ALA A 542 -52.01 21.03 -22.70
C ALA A 542 -53.17 21.93 -23.20
N THR A 543 -53.38 21.98 -24.50
CA THR A 543 -54.55 22.62 -25.14
C THR A 543 -55.77 21.69 -25.12
N SER A 544 -56.94 22.22 -25.51
CA SER A 544 -58.14 21.39 -25.74
C SER A 544 -58.01 20.39 -26.90
N GLN A 545 -56.93 20.47 -27.71
CA GLN A 545 -56.66 19.58 -28.84
C GLN A 545 -55.45 18.63 -28.63
N GLY A 546 -54.74 18.74 -27.50
CA GLY A 546 -53.50 17.97 -27.24
C GLY A 546 -52.40 18.82 -26.59
N VAL A 547 -51.23 18.22 -26.34
CA VAL A 547 -50.01 18.92 -25.88
C VAL A 547 -49.49 19.86 -26.96
#